data_AF-A0A8T9Q392-F1
#
_entry.id   AF-A0A8T9Q392-F1
#
_cell.length_a   1.000
_cell.length_b   1.000
_cell.length_c   1.000
_cell.angle_alpha   90.00
_cell.angle_beta   90.00
_cell.angle_gamma   90.00
#
_symmetry.space_group_name_H-M   'P 1'
#
loop_
_entity.id
_entity.type
_entity.pdbx_description
1 polymer ?
#
loop_
_entity_poly.entity_id
_entity_poly.type
_entity_poly.pdbx_seq_one_letter_code
_entity_poly.pdbx_strand_id
1 'polypeptide(L)'
;MGQQAFASPEERAAAFRTVWETLITSGKLGYMALLRNLRNILEADVSAQAVEKVCATLSNEQAVARAKQLPFRFLAAYREVLVLKSGYVALVLEALETAIAHSVANLRGFDTSTRVVVACDVSGSMQQPVSARSKVLLYDVGLVLGMLLQSRCSYVVTGMFGDTWKRLSLPGAGPCKTCRSSTAAKAK
;
A
#
# COMPACT_ATOMS: atom_id res chain seq x y z
N MET A 1 10.24 7.08 -25.29
CA MET A 1 11.68 7.04 -24.93
C MET A 1 12.27 5.83 -25.61
N GLY A 2 13.17 6.07 -26.57
CA GLY A 2 13.67 5.07 -27.52
C GLY A 2 14.53 4.00 -26.85
N GLN A 3 14.46 2.79 -27.39
CA GLN A 3 15.31 1.67 -26.99
C GLN A 3 16.75 2.00 -27.43
N GLN A 4 17.57 2.52 -26.52
CA GLN A 4 19.02 2.49 -26.68
C GLN A 4 19.47 1.03 -26.59
N ALA A 5 20.26 0.59 -27.57
CA ALA A 5 20.93 -0.70 -27.51
C ALA A 5 22.04 -0.61 -26.46
N PHE A 6 21.95 -1.40 -25.39
CA PHE A 6 22.99 -1.50 -24.38
C PHE A 6 23.93 -2.65 -24.72
N ALA A 7 25.24 -2.46 -24.58
CA ALA A 7 26.22 -3.48 -24.97
C ALA A 7 26.32 -4.61 -23.94
N SER A 8 25.94 -4.35 -22.68
CA SER A 8 25.90 -5.37 -21.61
C SER A 8 24.68 -5.24 -20.67
N PRO A 9 24.30 -6.32 -19.96
CA PRO A 9 23.27 -6.28 -18.92
C PRO A 9 23.60 -5.30 -17.78
N GLU A 10 24.88 -5.14 -17.46
CA GLU A 10 25.37 -4.25 -16.40
C GLU A 10 25.24 -2.77 -16.78
N GLU A 11 25.61 -2.42 -18.03
CA GLU A 11 25.40 -1.07 -18.56
C GLU A 11 23.92 -0.71 -18.60
N ARG A 12 23.07 -1.66 -18.97
CA ARG A 12 21.61 -1.47 -18.96
C ARG A 12 21.10 -1.20 -17.54
N ALA A 13 21.57 -1.94 -16.54
CA ALA A 13 21.19 -1.72 -15.14
C ALA A 13 21.66 -0.35 -14.64
N ALA A 14 22.91 0.04 -14.91
CA ALA A 14 23.45 1.34 -14.56
C ALA A 14 22.69 2.51 -15.23
N ALA A 15 22.31 2.35 -16.50
CA ALA A 15 21.48 3.32 -17.21
C ALA A 15 20.09 3.46 -16.57
N PHE A 16 19.43 2.35 -16.24
CA PHE A 16 18.14 2.39 -15.55
C PHE A 16 18.22 3.04 -14.17
N ARG A 17 19.27 2.72 -13.39
CA ARG A 17 19.54 3.36 -12.11
C ARG A 17 19.63 4.88 -12.28
N THR A 18 20.45 5.34 -13.20
CA THR A 18 20.66 6.78 -13.48
C THR A 18 19.36 7.47 -13.88
N VAL A 19 18.55 6.81 -14.73
CA VAL A 19 17.23 7.33 -15.13
C VAL A 19 16.30 7.46 -13.93
N TRP A 20 16.22 6.45 -13.06
CA TRP A 20 15.38 6.52 -11.86
C TRP A 20 15.84 7.60 -10.89
N GLU A 21 17.14 7.70 -10.61
CA GLU A 21 17.71 8.71 -9.74
C GLU A 21 17.43 10.13 -10.26
N THR A 22 17.53 10.33 -11.58
CA THR A 22 17.21 11.60 -12.24
C THR A 22 15.72 11.93 -12.13
N LEU A 23 14.83 10.94 -12.36
CA LEU A 23 13.38 11.13 -12.24
C LEU A 23 12.95 11.47 -10.81
N ILE A 24 13.55 10.82 -9.81
CA ILE A 24 13.29 11.07 -8.39
C ILE A 24 13.81 12.46 -8.00
N THR A 25 15.05 12.78 -8.36
CA THR A 25 15.68 14.05 -7.97
C THR A 25 15.09 15.26 -8.68
N SER A 26 14.64 15.11 -9.93
CA SER A 26 14.01 16.20 -10.68
C SER A 26 12.58 16.52 -10.25
N GLY A 27 11.96 15.70 -9.39
CA GLY A 27 10.56 15.88 -8.96
C GLY A 27 9.52 15.68 -10.07
N LYS A 28 9.95 15.24 -11.27
CA LYS A 28 9.06 14.97 -12.41
C LYS A 28 8.25 13.68 -12.23
N LEU A 29 8.65 12.83 -11.30
CA LEU A 29 7.95 11.60 -10.98
C LEU A 29 6.71 11.90 -10.11
N GLY A 30 5.54 11.94 -10.75
CA GLY A 30 4.27 12.13 -10.03
C GLY A 30 4.02 11.01 -9.00
N TYR A 31 3.28 11.32 -7.93
CA TYR A 31 3.06 10.42 -6.79
C TYR A 31 2.52 9.04 -7.19
N MET A 32 1.54 9.00 -8.09
CA MET A 32 0.96 7.75 -8.60
C MET A 32 1.96 6.92 -9.40
N ALA A 33 2.84 7.58 -10.17
CA ALA A 33 3.88 6.90 -10.93
C ALA A 33 4.95 6.33 -10.00
N LEU A 34 5.33 7.08 -8.96
CA LEU A 34 6.23 6.61 -7.90
C LEU A 34 5.65 5.36 -7.22
N LEU A 35 4.40 5.42 -6.73
CA LEU A 35 3.76 4.31 -6.03
C LEU A 35 3.71 3.01 -6.86
N ARG A 36 3.44 3.12 -8.16
CA ARG A 36 3.37 1.97 -9.09
C ARG A 36 4.73 1.39 -9.45
N ASN A 37 5.80 2.17 -9.34
CA ASN A 37 7.14 1.78 -9.75
C ASN A 37 8.10 1.53 -8.58
N LEU A 38 7.63 1.50 -7.33
CA LEU A 38 8.48 1.26 -6.15
C LEU A 38 9.31 -0.03 -6.28
N ARG A 39 8.72 -1.11 -6.81
CA ARG A 39 9.45 -2.35 -7.09
C ARG A 39 10.63 -2.10 -8.04
N ASN A 40 10.36 -1.50 -9.19
CA ASN A 40 11.37 -1.25 -10.22
C ASN A 40 12.48 -0.31 -9.71
N ILE A 41 12.13 0.67 -8.87
CA ILE A 41 13.09 1.60 -8.26
C ILE A 41 14.01 0.84 -7.29
N LEU A 42 13.46 -0.03 -6.45
CA LEU A 42 14.24 -0.81 -5.48
C LEU A 42 15.09 -1.90 -6.15
N GLU A 43 14.58 -2.53 -7.21
CA GLU A 43 15.33 -3.51 -8.02
C GLU A 43 16.45 -2.87 -8.84
N ALA A 44 16.34 -1.57 -9.17
CA ALA A 44 17.38 -0.83 -9.89
C ALA A 44 18.56 -0.38 -9.00
N ASP A 45 18.58 -0.77 -7.71
CA ASP A 45 19.63 -0.46 -6.74
C ASP A 45 20.03 1.02 -6.73
N VAL A 46 19.04 1.90 -6.62
CA VAL A 46 19.24 3.35 -6.54
C VAL A 46 19.96 3.75 -5.24
N SER A 47 20.66 4.88 -5.28
CA SER A 47 21.36 5.45 -4.12
C SER A 47 20.44 5.68 -2.91
N ALA A 48 21.02 5.62 -1.70
CA ALA A 48 20.33 5.89 -0.44
C ALA A 48 19.61 7.25 -0.45
N GLN A 49 20.24 8.29 -1.02
CA GLN A 49 19.64 9.62 -1.14
C GLN A 49 18.37 9.61 -2.00
N ALA A 50 18.32 8.79 -3.06
CA ALA A 50 17.12 8.64 -3.88
C ALA A 50 16.01 7.92 -3.09
N VAL A 51 16.35 6.88 -2.33
CA VAL A 51 15.41 6.17 -1.46
C VAL A 51 14.84 7.10 -0.38
N GLU A 52 15.67 7.91 0.26
CA GLU A 52 15.24 8.90 1.26
C GLU A 52 14.24 9.88 0.66
N LYS A 53 14.49 10.40 -0.54
CA LYS A 53 13.53 11.28 -1.25
C LYS A 53 12.22 10.56 -1.56
N VAL A 54 12.28 9.29 -1.95
CA VAL A 54 11.08 8.47 -2.17
C VAL A 54 10.28 8.33 -0.87
N CYS A 55 10.93 7.99 0.24
CA CYS A 55 10.29 7.83 1.54
C CYS A 55 9.71 9.16 2.05
N ALA A 56 10.44 10.27 1.91
CA ALA A 56 9.98 11.60 2.25
C ALA A 56 8.76 12.02 1.41
N THR A 57 8.72 11.64 0.13
CA THR A 57 7.56 11.92 -0.73
C THR A 57 6.34 11.09 -0.32
N LEU A 58 6.52 9.79 -0.03
CA LEU A 58 5.45 8.88 0.37
C LEU A 58 4.82 9.27 1.72
N SER A 59 5.66 9.64 2.69
CA SER A 59 5.22 10.04 4.03
C SER A 59 4.70 11.48 4.10
N ASN A 60 4.81 12.27 3.02
CA ASN A 60 4.33 13.64 3.02
C ASN A 60 2.80 13.71 2.92
N GLU A 61 2.15 14.20 3.98
CA GLU A 61 0.70 14.36 4.07
C GLU A 61 0.09 15.16 2.90
N GLN A 62 0.71 16.28 2.52
CA GLN A 62 0.21 17.12 1.42
C GLN A 62 0.36 16.42 0.06
N ALA A 63 1.41 15.63 -0.13
CA ALA A 63 1.59 14.83 -1.33
C ALA A 63 0.53 13.73 -1.42
N VAL A 64 0.26 13.02 -0.32
CA VAL A 64 -0.80 12.01 -0.21
C VAL A 64 -2.18 12.61 -0.50
N ALA A 65 -2.51 13.74 0.15
CA ALA A 65 -3.79 14.42 -0.01
C ALA A 65 -4.02 14.90 -1.46
N ARG A 66 -3.00 15.47 -2.10
CA ARG A 66 -3.06 15.90 -3.50
C ARG A 66 -3.15 14.73 -4.47
N ALA A 67 -2.51 13.61 -4.17
CA ALA A 67 -2.48 12.44 -5.04
C ALA A 67 -3.82 11.69 -5.12
N LYS A 68 -4.72 11.90 -4.14
CA LYS A 68 -6.07 11.30 -4.05
C LYS A 68 -6.06 9.78 -4.30
N GLN A 69 -5.01 9.11 -3.84
CA GLN A 69 -4.88 7.67 -3.99
C GLN A 69 -5.76 6.96 -2.95
N LEU A 70 -6.49 5.94 -3.39
CA LEU A 70 -7.30 5.11 -2.51
C LEU A 70 -6.41 4.24 -1.62
N PRO A 71 -6.78 3.97 -0.35
CA PRO A 71 -5.94 3.26 0.61
C PRO A 71 -5.42 1.90 0.12
N PHE A 72 -6.24 1.14 -0.61
CA PHE A 72 -5.83 -0.18 -1.14
C PHE A 72 -4.66 -0.10 -2.14
N ARG A 73 -4.41 1.06 -2.77
CA ARG A 73 -3.27 1.24 -3.67
C ARG A 73 -1.94 1.22 -2.92
N PHE A 74 -1.93 1.74 -1.70
CA PHE A 74 -0.78 1.62 -0.82
C PHE A 74 -0.58 0.19 -0.34
N LEU A 75 -1.66 -0.54 -0.02
CA LEU A 75 -1.56 -1.98 0.28
C LEU A 75 -0.98 -2.77 -0.90
N ALA A 76 -1.42 -2.48 -2.13
CA ALA A 76 -0.88 -3.12 -3.32
C ALA A 76 0.64 -2.91 -3.42
N ALA A 77 1.09 -1.66 -3.27
CA ALA A 77 2.51 -1.32 -3.27
C ALA A 77 3.27 -2.00 -2.12
N TYR A 78 2.69 -2.03 -0.92
CA TYR A 78 3.25 -2.69 0.26
C TYR A 78 3.51 -4.18 -0.02
N ARG A 79 2.53 -4.90 -0.59
CA ARG A 79 2.68 -6.32 -0.95
C ARG A 79 3.77 -6.55 -2.00
N GLU A 80 3.86 -5.66 -2.99
CA GLU A 80 4.89 -5.77 -4.03
C GLU A 80 6.31 -5.49 -3.49
N VAL A 81 6.46 -4.62 -2.49
CA VAL A 81 7.74 -4.29 -1.85
C VAL A 81 8.15 -5.33 -0.79
N LEU A 82 7.19 -5.89 -0.06
CA LEU A 82 7.45 -6.87 1.01
C LEU A 82 8.23 -8.11 0.56
N VAL A 83 8.07 -8.52 -0.70
CA VAL A 83 8.73 -9.71 -1.27
C VAL A 83 10.14 -9.43 -1.80
N LEU A 84 10.60 -8.18 -1.76
CA LEU A 84 11.90 -7.79 -2.29
C LEU A 84 13.01 -8.05 -1.28
N LYS A 85 14.21 -8.33 -1.80
CA LYS A 85 15.43 -8.53 -1.02
C LYS A 85 16.33 -7.31 -1.15
N SER A 86 15.93 -6.19 -0.56
CA SER A 86 16.71 -4.95 -0.54
C SER A 86 16.83 -4.43 0.90
N GLY A 87 17.97 -3.84 1.26
CA GLY A 87 18.19 -3.26 2.59
C GLY A 87 17.26 -2.09 2.91
N TYR A 88 16.68 -1.47 1.88
CA TYR A 88 15.77 -0.33 2.00
C TYR A 88 14.30 -0.71 2.19
N VAL A 89 13.95 -2.00 2.13
CA VAL A 89 12.56 -2.47 2.22
C VAL A 89 11.90 -1.97 3.50
N ALA A 90 12.57 -2.06 4.64
CA ALA A 90 12.00 -1.63 5.92
C ALA A 90 11.59 -0.14 5.91
N LEU A 91 12.46 0.73 5.40
CA LEU A 91 12.21 2.18 5.32
C LEU A 91 11.03 2.50 4.41
N VAL A 92 10.95 1.85 3.25
CA VAL A 92 9.85 2.06 2.30
C VAL A 92 8.52 1.54 2.86
N LEU A 93 8.54 0.41 3.57
CA LEU A 93 7.32 -0.12 4.21
C LEU A 93 6.82 0.83 5.30
N GLU A 94 7.69 1.39 6.14
CA GLU A 94 7.31 2.39 7.15
C GLU A 94 6.73 3.67 6.50
N ALA A 95 7.36 4.14 5.42
CA ALA A 95 6.83 5.28 4.66
C ALA A 95 5.45 4.99 4.06
N LEU A 96 5.21 3.76 3.58
CA LEU A 96 3.90 3.33 3.07
C LEU A 96 2.84 3.22 4.19
N GLU A 97 3.21 2.73 5.38
CA GLU A 97 2.32 2.70 6.54
C GLU A 97 1.88 4.11 6.95
N THR A 98 2.83 5.04 6.97
CA THR A 98 2.59 6.47 7.20
C THR A 98 1.68 7.07 6.12
N ALA A 99 1.94 6.75 4.84
CA ALA A 99 1.10 7.18 3.73
C ALA A 99 -0.35 6.67 3.84
N ILE A 100 -0.55 5.42 4.29
CA ILE A 100 -1.88 4.87 4.55
C ILE A 100 -2.58 5.67 5.64
N ALA A 101 -1.90 5.97 6.74
CA ALA A 101 -2.47 6.78 7.84
C ALA A 101 -2.90 8.17 7.36
N HIS A 102 -2.08 8.85 6.54
CA HIS A 102 -2.43 10.14 5.93
C HIS A 102 -3.57 10.02 4.93
N SER A 103 -3.65 8.93 4.15
CA SER A 103 -4.72 8.73 3.17
C SER A 103 -6.10 8.67 3.82
N VAL A 104 -6.15 8.27 5.09
CA VAL A 104 -7.39 8.23 5.88
C VAL A 104 -7.56 9.37 6.86
N ALA A 105 -6.65 10.36 6.87
CA ALA A 105 -6.78 11.59 7.67
C ALA A 105 -8.17 12.23 7.51
N ASN A 106 -8.67 12.24 6.27
CA ASN A 106 -9.96 12.83 5.90
C ASN A 106 -11.17 11.92 6.13
N LEU A 107 -10.99 10.66 6.55
CA LEU A 107 -12.12 9.81 6.95
C LEU A 107 -12.66 10.33 8.29
N ARG A 108 -13.86 10.92 8.22
CA ARG A 108 -14.65 11.27 9.39
C ARG A 108 -15.13 9.97 10.03
N GLY A 109 -14.71 9.75 11.28
CA GLY A 109 -15.27 8.69 12.10
C GLY A 109 -16.68 9.02 12.56
N PHE A 110 -17.29 8.06 13.24
CA PHE A 110 -18.54 8.28 13.96
C PHE A 110 -18.26 8.73 15.39
N ASP A 111 -19.21 9.48 15.96
CA ASP A 111 -19.14 9.93 17.34
C ASP A 111 -19.24 8.76 18.35
N THR A 112 -19.04 9.06 19.62
CA THR A 112 -19.16 8.07 20.70
C THR A 112 -20.61 7.64 20.97
N SER A 113 -21.60 8.30 20.38
CA SER A 113 -23.01 7.95 20.53
C SER A 113 -23.42 6.82 19.56
N THR A 114 -22.70 6.69 18.45
CA THR A 114 -23.00 5.74 17.39
C THR A 114 -22.21 4.44 17.57
N ARG A 115 -22.93 3.31 17.57
CA ARG A 115 -22.33 1.98 17.52
C ARG A 115 -22.34 1.48 16.09
N VAL A 116 -21.18 1.10 15.57
CA VAL A 116 -21.01 0.69 14.18
C VAL A 116 -20.63 -0.78 14.12
N VAL A 117 -21.27 -1.52 13.22
CA VAL A 117 -20.82 -2.87 12.85
C VAL A 117 -20.33 -2.81 11.42
N VAL A 118 -19.10 -3.26 11.20
CA VAL A 118 -18.49 -3.36 9.88
C VAL A 118 -18.40 -4.83 9.51
N ALA A 119 -19.17 -5.22 8.50
CA ALA A 119 -19.18 -6.57 7.96
C ALA A 119 -18.49 -6.59 6.59
N CYS A 120 -17.31 -7.21 6.53
CA CYS A 120 -16.53 -7.36 5.30
C CYS A 120 -16.89 -8.68 4.61
N ASP A 121 -17.41 -8.62 3.39
CA ASP A 121 -17.73 -9.80 2.58
C ASP A 121 -16.43 -10.49 2.10
N VAL A 122 -16.30 -11.79 2.38
CA VAL A 122 -15.20 -12.67 1.94
C VAL A 122 -15.69 -13.86 1.10
N SER A 123 -16.93 -13.80 0.62
CA SER A 123 -17.55 -14.84 -0.22
C SER A 123 -16.81 -15.06 -1.54
N GLY A 124 -17.14 -16.15 -2.24
CA GLY A 124 -16.47 -16.53 -3.49
C GLY A 124 -16.49 -15.44 -4.58
N SER A 125 -17.55 -14.63 -4.65
CA SER A 125 -17.64 -13.50 -5.60
C SER A 125 -16.62 -12.40 -5.30
N MET A 126 -16.23 -12.24 -4.04
CA MET A 126 -15.22 -11.27 -3.60
C MET A 126 -13.78 -11.74 -3.83
N GLN A 127 -13.57 -12.99 -4.26
CA GLN A 127 -12.25 -13.54 -4.59
C GLN A 127 -11.80 -13.21 -6.02
N GLN A 128 -12.41 -12.21 -6.64
CA GLN A 128 -12.03 -11.71 -7.95
C GLN A 128 -11.02 -10.56 -7.85
N PRO A 129 -10.08 -10.44 -8.80
CA PRO A 129 -9.15 -9.32 -8.84
C PRO A 129 -9.87 -8.01 -9.21
N VAL A 130 -9.46 -6.90 -8.61
CA VAL A 130 -10.03 -5.56 -8.89
C VAL A 130 -9.88 -5.16 -10.36
N SER A 131 -8.84 -5.65 -11.04
CA SER A 131 -8.64 -5.50 -12.47
C SER A 131 -7.78 -6.63 -13.03
N ALA A 132 -7.78 -6.82 -14.35
CA ALA A 132 -7.05 -7.89 -15.02
C ALA A 132 -5.53 -7.93 -14.71
N ARG A 133 -4.93 -6.81 -14.29
CA ARG A 133 -3.50 -6.70 -13.93
C ARG A 133 -3.26 -6.54 -12.43
N SER A 134 -4.31 -6.62 -11.61
CA SER A 134 -4.23 -6.44 -10.16
C SER A 134 -4.07 -7.78 -9.44
N LYS A 135 -3.10 -7.90 -8.55
CA LYS A 135 -3.02 -9.01 -7.58
C LYS A 135 -3.92 -8.80 -6.35
N VAL A 136 -4.47 -7.60 -6.18
CA VAL A 136 -5.38 -7.25 -5.08
C VAL A 136 -6.78 -7.72 -5.44
N LEU A 137 -7.40 -8.46 -4.51
CA LEU A 137 -8.73 -9.02 -4.64
C LEU A 137 -9.79 -8.06 -4.04
N LEU A 138 -11.06 -8.21 -4.42
CA LEU A 138 -12.12 -7.34 -3.92
C LEU A 138 -12.26 -7.43 -2.39
N TYR A 139 -12.13 -8.62 -1.81
CA TYR A 139 -12.17 -8.77 -0.36
C TYR A 139 -11.02 -8.04 0.34
N ASP A 140 -9.82 -7.95 -0.27
CA ASP A 140 -8.69 -7.21 0.31
C ASP A 140 -9.06 -5.73 0.49
N VAL A 141 -9.77 -5.16 -0.50
CA VAL A 141 -10.23 -3.77 -0.44
C VAL A 141 -11.26 -3.59 0.67
N GLY A 142 -12.22 -4.50 0.78
CA GLY A 142 -13.24 -4.48 1.84
C GLY A 142 -12.63 -4.58 3.23
N LEU A 143 -11.66 -5.49 3.42
CA LEU A 143 -10.93 -5.64 4.69
C LEU A 143 -10.14 -4.38 5.04
N VAL A 144 -9.35 -3.83 4.11
CA VAL A 144 -8.58 -2.60 4.35
C VAL A 144 -9.49 -1.46 4.77
N LEU A 145 -10.58 -1.23 4.05
CA LEU A 145 -11.52 -0.17 4.40
C LEU A 145 -12.16 -0.41 5.76
N GLY A 146 -12.51 -1.65 6.09
CA GLY A 146 -13.05 -1.99 7.40
C GLY A 146 -12.06 -1.76 8.53
N MET A 147 -10.79 -2.13 8.36
CA MET A 147 -9.72 -1.87 9.33
C MET A 147 -9.48 -0.37 9.52
N LEU A 148 -9.54 0.42 8.44
CA LEU A 148 -9.36 1.86 8.49
C LEU A 148 -10.52 2.55 9.20
N LEU A 149 -11.77 2.15 8.90
CA LEU A 149 -12.94 2.67 9.61
C LEU A 149 -12.91 2.31 11.09
N GLN A 150 -12.47 1.10 11.42
CA GLN A 150 -12.27 0.67 12.81
C GLN A 150 -11.29 1.57 13.56
N SER A 151 -10.18 1.98 12.92
CA SER A 151 -9.20 2.89 13.53
C SER A 151 -9.74 4.30 13.81
N ARG A 152 -10.89 4.67 13.23
CA ARG A 152 -11.49 6.01 13.34
C ARG A 152 -12.70 6.08 14.25
N CYS A 153 -13.22 4.95 14.72
CA CYS A 153 -14.45 4.88 15.49
C CYS A 153 -14.16 4.30 16.88
N SER A 154 -14.77 4.89 17.92
CA SER A 154 -14.58 4.43 19.31
C SER A 154 -15.34 3.14 19.60
N TYR A 155 -16.56 2.99 19.04
CA TYR A 155 -17.44 1.84 19.26
C TYR A 155 -17.76 1.14 17.94
N VAL A 156 -16.82 0.29 17.51
CA VAL A 156 -16.92 -0.42 16.24
C VAL A 156 -16.59 -1.89 16.41
N VAL A 157 -17.45 -2.75 15.84
CA VAL A 157 -17.19 -4.19 15.74
C VAL A 157 -16.97 -4.52 14.28
N THR A 158 -15.75 -4.93 13.94
CA THR A 158 -15.42 -5.39 12.59
C THR A 158 -15.43 -6.91 12.54
N GLY A 159 -15.97 -7.47 11.48
CA GLY A 159 -15.89 -8.89 11.19
C GLY A 159 -15.90 -9.17 9.70
N MET A 160 -15.50 -10.39 9.35
CA MET A 160 -15.63 -10.94 8.02
C MET A 160 -16.83 -11.90 7.98
N PHE A 161 -17.54 -11.92 6.85
CA PHE A 161 -18.63 -12.86 6.62
C PHE A 161 -18.49 -13.55 5.27
N GLY A 162 -18.69 -14.86 5.29
CA GLY A 162 -18.95 -15.70 4.12
C GLY A 162 -20.15 -16.56 4.46
N ASP A 163 -19.96 -17.86 4.58
CA ASP A 163 -20.96 -18.78 5.14
C ASP A 163 -21.08 -18.65 6.67
N THR A 164 -20.05 -18.13 7.33
CA THR A 164 -19.98 -17.92 8.78
C THR A 164 -19.50 -16.50 9.12
N TRP A 165 -19.94 -15.98 10.27
CA TRP A 165 -19.49 -14.69 10.81
C TRP A 165 -18.28 -14.88 11.72
N LYS A 166 -17.20 -14.15 11.43
CA LYS A 166 -16.00 -14.12 12.27
C LYS A 166 -15.62 -12.70 12.62
N ARG A 167 -15.58 -12.39 13.92
CA ARG A 167 -15.09 -11.10 14.41
C ARG A 167 -13.59 -10.98 14.20
N LEU A 168 -13.16 -9.83 13.69
CA LEU A 168 -11.78 -9.45 13.54
C LEU A 168 -11.33 -8.69 14.79
N SER A 169 -10.36 -9.24 15.51
CA SER A 169 -9.73 -8.56 16.63
C SER A 169 -8.49 -7.85 16.11
N LEU A 170 -8.57 -6.52 15.95
CA LEU A 170 -7.41 -5.70 15.60
C LEU A 170 -6.85 -5.03 16.86
N PRO A 171 -5.53 -5.05 17.10
CA PRO A 171 -4.94 -4.21 18.12
C PRO A 171 -5.14 -2.73 17.73
N GLY A 172 -5.46 -1.87 18.70
CA GLY A 172 -5.82 -0.46 18.49
C GLY A 172 -4.74 0.46 17.90
N ALA A 173 -3.68 -0.07 17.29
CA ALA A 173 -2.57 0.70 16.74
C ALA A 173 -2.11 0.14 15.37
N GLY A 174 -2.56 0.80 14.29
CA GLY A 174 -1.96 0.73 12.96
C GLY A 174 -2.60 -0.30 11.99
N PRO A 175 -3.04 0.12 10.78
CA PRO A 175 -3.75 -0.75 9.85
C PRO A 175 -2.89 -1.86 9.20
N CYS A 176 -1.56 -1.81 9.31
CA CYS A 176 -0.68 -2.68 8.51
C CYS A 176 -0.04 -3.86 9.28
N LYS A 177 -0.08 -3.86 10.63
CA LYS A 177 0.55 -4.94 11.43
C LYS A 177 -0.18 -6.28 11.26
N THR A 178 -1.48 -6.28 11.03
CA THR A 178 -2.31 -7.47 10.79
C THR A 178 -2.30 -7.97 9.34
N CYS A 179 -1.90 -7.14 8.36
CA CYS A 179 -1.72 -7.60 6.98
C CYS A 179 -0.54 -8.57 6.82
N ARG A 180 0.37 -8.63 7.80
CA ARG A 180 1.46 -9.62 7.84
C ARG A 180 1.00 -11.03 8.23
N SER A 181 -0.15 -11.15 8.92
CA SER A 181 -0.63 -12.42 9.48
C SER A 181 -1.86 -12.99 8.77
N SER A 182 -2.47 -12.29 7.81
CA SER A 182 -3.75 -12.71 7.20
C SER A 182 -3.63 -13.81 6.13
N THR A 183 -2.48 -14.46 5.97
CA THR A 183 -2.32 -15.59 5.04
C THR A 183 -3.05 -16.87 5.47
N ALA A 184 -3.73 -16.89 6.63
CA ALA A 184 -4.43 -18.10 7.07
C ALA A 184 -5.67 -17.79 7.92
N ALA A 185 -6.77 -17.43 7.26
CA ALA A 185 -8.10 -17.65 7.82
C ALA A 185 -9.10 -17.82 6.67
N LYS A 186 -9.14 -19.03 6.10
CA LYS A 186 -10.33 -19.49 5.40
C LYS A 186 -11.46 -19.51 6.44
N ALA A 187 -12.34 -18.52 6.40
CA ALA A 187 -13.71 -18.74 6.85
C ALA A 187 -14.32 -19.67 5.80
N LYS A 188 -14.25 -20.97 6.09
CA LYS A 188 -15.04 -21.99 5.43
C LYS A 188 -16.27 -22.25 6.30
#